data_AF-A0A2N1UH22-F1
#
_entry.id   AF-A0A2N1UH22-F1
#
_cell.length_a   1.000
_cell.length_b   1.000
_cell.length_c   1.000
_cell.angle_alpha   90.00
_cell.angle_beta   90.00
_cell.angle_gamma   90.00
#
_symmetry.space_group_name_H-M   'P 1'
#
loop_
_entity.id
_entity.type
_entity.pdbx_description
1 polymer ?
#
loop_
_entity_poly.entity_id
_entity_poly.type
_entity_poly.pdbx_seq_one_letter_code
_entity_poly.pdbx_strand_id
1 'polypeptide(L)'
;MSIARMQKILIASHHIEAAEVLESLQDSGIVQIYDAQRAFVSKEWPELHTEVERPKKIEDLSSKIDSAVEFLNQYAPKQGIAQALAPRAVISGKQYAEIISTDRATQILEKCVEFSGQLHKLRDRQEHLLGQLDILLPWEKLDSDLADLEKFEKGA
;
A
#
# COMPACT_ATOMS: atom_id res chain seq x y z
N MET A 1 30.88 20.38 8.97
CA MET A 1 29.56 19.91 9.42
C MET A 1 29.65 19.57 10.90
N SER A 2 29.07 20.39 11.76
CA SER A 2 29.04 20.12 13.20
C SER A 2 27.94 19.12 13.50
N ILE A 3 28.31 17.92 13.94
CA ILE A 3 27.36 16.98 14.54
C ILE A 3 26.90 17.61 15.86
N ALA A 4 25.60 17.92 15.97
CA ALA A 4 25.03 18.43 17.21
C ALA A 4 25.22 17.37 18.31
N ARG A 5 25.64 17.81 19.51
CA ARG A 5 25.83 16.90 20.65
C ARG A 5 24.46 16.40 21.12
N MET A 6 24.11 15.18 20.76
CA MET A 6 22.86 14.54 21.20
C MET A 6 22.98 14.03 22.64
N GLN A 7 21.92 14.23 23.42
CA GLN A 7 21.82 13.73 24.78
C GLN A 7 20.79 12.60 24.83
N LYS A 8 21.19 11.46 25.38
CA LYS A 8 20.28 10.34 25.64
C LYS A 8 19.52 10.61 26.93
N ILE A 9 18.20 10.55 26.85
CA ILE A 9 17.30 10.72 28.00
C ILE A 9 16.45 9.46 28.17
N LEU A 10 16.08 9.17 29.41
CA LEU A 10 15.11 8.14 29.76
C LEU A 10 13.89 8.85 30.37
N ILE A 11 12.70 8.52 29.87
CA ILE A 11 11.45 9.07 30.36
C ILE A 11 10.64 7.91 30.94
N ALA A 12 10.23 8.05 32.20
CA ALA A 12 9.32 7.13 32.87
C ALA A 12 8.02 7.88 33.13
N SER A 13 6.89 7.27 32.75
CA SER A 13 5.55 7.80 32.97
C SER A 13 4.66 6.72 33.54
N HIS A 14 3.51 7.12 34.08
CA HIS A 14 2.46 6.16 34.38
C HIS A 14 1.93 5.55 33.07
N HIS A 15 1.56 4.26 33.08
CA HIS A 15 1.14 3.54 31.86
C HIS A 15 -0.06 4.19 31.14
N ILE A 16 -0.96 4.84 31.90
CA ILE A 16 -2.11 5.57 31.35
C ILE A 16 -1.67 6.82 30.58
N GLU A 17 -0.63 7.51 31.04
CA GLU A 17 -0.13 8.77 30.48
C GLU A 17 0.92 8.55 29.39
N ALA A 18 1.43 7.32 29.25
CA ALA A 18 2.52 6.98 28.33
C ALA A 18 2.19 7.35 26.88
N ALA A 19 0.94 7.16 26.45
CA ALA A 19 0.50 7.53 25.11
C ALA A 19 0.53 9.04 24.87
N GLU A 20 0.01 9.83 25.80
CA GLU A 20 -0.05 11.30 25.71
C GLU A 20 1.35 11.93 25.74
N VAL A 21 2.23 11.41 26.60
CA VAL A 21 3.64 11.83 26.64
C VAL A 21 4.35 11.50 25.33
N LEU A 22 4.13 10.30 24.79
CA LEU A 22 4.72 9.88 23.53
C LEU A 22 4.25 10.74 22.36
N GLU A 23 2.95 11.04 22.28
CA GLU A 23 2.35 11.91 21.27
C GLU A 23 2.92 13.32 21.33
N SER A 24 2.96 13.93 22.53
CA SER A 24 3.53 15.26 22.75
C SER A 24 5.02 15.34 22.32
N LEU A 25 5.78 14.28 22.59
CA LEU A 25 7.18 14.19 22.17
C LEU A 25 7.31 14.04 20.66
N GLN A 26 6.45 13.27 20.01
CA GLN A 26 6.44 13.12 18.55
C GLN A 26 6.08 14.44 17.86
N ASP A 27 5.04 15.13 18.33
CA ASP A 27 4.60 16.43 17.82
C ASP A 27 5.68 17.50 17.94
N SER A 28 6.46 17.46 19.02
CA SER A 28 7.57 18.40 19.22
C SER A 28 8.69 18.23 18.19
N GLY A 29 8.86 17.04 17.62
CA GLY A 29 9.86 16.73 16.58
C GLY A 29 11.33 16.90 17.01
N ILE A 30 11.61 17.14 18.29
CA ILE A 30 12.96 17.43 18.82
C ILE A 30 13.68 16.21 19.38
N VAL A 31 12.99 15.06 19.48
CA VAL A 31 13.55 13.83 20.04
C VAL A 31 13.50 12.67 19.05
N GLN A 32 14.54 11.84 19.06
CA GLN A 32 14.52 10.55 18.40
C GLN A 32 14.05 9.50 19.40
N ILE A 33 12.89 8.89 19.12
CA ILE A 33 12.30 7.87 19.97
C ILE A 33 12.91 6.51 19.62
N TYR A 34 13.50 5.85 20.61
CA TYR A 34 14.05 4.51 20.47
C TYR A 34 13.05 3.48 21.00
N ASP A 35 12.99 2.33 20.33
CA ASP A 35 12.18 1.19 20.77
C ASP A 35 12.62 0.71 22.17
N ALA A 36 11.65 0.59 23.08
CA ALA A 36 11.86 0.15 24.47
C ALA A 36 12.48 -1.25 24.55
N GLN A 37 12.25 -2.13 23.56
CA GLN A 37 12.92 -3.43 23.48
C GLN A 37 14.45 -3.30 23.28
N ARG A 38 14.91 -2.16 22.75
CA ARG A 38 16.34 -1.82 22.60
C ARG A 38 16.87 -0.92 23.73
N ALA A 39 16.00 -0.44 24.62
CA ALA A 39 16.41 0.37 25.76
C ALA A 39 16.99 -0.53 26.85
N PHE A 40 18.14 -0.13 27.40
CA PHE A 40 18.90 -0.84 28.44
C PHE A 40 18.03 -1.27 29.65
N VAL A 41 16.93 -0.55 29.89
CA VAL A 41 16.02 -0.72 31.03
C VAL A 41 15.14 -1.97 30.92
N SER A 42 14.79 -2.44 29.71
CA SER A 42 13.91 -3.61 29.55
C SER A 42 14.55 -4.91 30.06
N LYS A 43 15.89 -4.98 30.09
CA LYS A 43 16.63 -6.12 30.64
C LYS A 43 16.67 -6.14 32.16
N GLU A 44 16.72 -4.96 32.79
CA GLU A 44 16.85 -4.83 34.24
C GLU A 44 15.48 -4.80 34.94
N TRP A 45 14.43 -4.30 34.27
CA TRP A 45 13.10 -4.12 34.84
C TRP A 45 12.01 -4.49 33.83
N PRO A 46 11.74 -5.80 33.62
CA PRO A 46 10.76 -6.27 32.65
C PRO A 46 9.34 -5.76 32.92
N GLU A 47 9.00 -5.51 34.18
CA GLU A 47 7.69 -5.02 34.64
C GLU A 47 7.37 -3.59 34.16
N LEU A 48 8.39 -2.81 33.78
CA LEU A 48 8.23 -1.48 33.22
C LEU A 48 7.98 -1.51 31.70
N HIS A 49 8.04 -2.69 31.08
CA HIS A 49 7.75 -2.85 29.66
C HIS A 49 6.24 -2.84 29.43
N THR A 50 5.75 -1.87 28.65
CA THR A 50 4.40 -1.91 28.11
C THR A 50 4.44 -2.58 26.74
N GLU A 51 3.83 -3.75 26.60
CA GLU A 51 3.60 -4.34 25.27
C GLU A 51 2.60 -3.48 24.53
N VAL A 52 3.07 -2.77 23.52
CA VAL A 52 2.19 -2.06 22.59
C VAL A 52 1.85 -3.04 21.48
N GLU A 53 0.66 -3.65 21.53
CA GLU A 53 0.13 -4.36 20.37
C GLU A 53 0.08 -3.38 19.20
N ARG A 54 0.74 -3.73 18.09
CA ARG A 54 0.60 -2.95 16.86
C ARG A 54 -0.88 -2.96 16.47
N PRO A 55 -1.53 -1.80 16.35
CA PRO A 55 -2.94 -1.78 16.01
C PRO A 55 -3.10 -2.29 14.58
N LYS A 56 -3.64 -3.50 14.40
CA LYS A 56 -3.91 -4.09 13.08
C LYS A 56 -4.63 -3.11 12.14
N LYS A 57 -5.55 -2.30 12.70
CA LYS A 57 -6.27 -1.26 11.97
C LYS A 57 -5.34 -0.22 11.29
N ILE A 58 -4.25 0.15 11.94
CA ILE A 58 -3.27 1.11 11.39
C ILE A 58 -2.45 0.44 10.28
N GLU A 59 -2.04 -0.81 10.49
CA GLU A 59 -1.31 -1.57 9.45
C GLU A 59 -2.18 -1.79 8.21
N ASP A 60 -3.45 -2.16 8.39
CA ASP A 60 -4.43 -2.31 7.31
C ASP A 60 -4.65 -1.00 6.56
N LEU A 61 -4.75 0.12 7.29
CA LEU A 61 -4.91 1.45 6.68
C LEU A 61 -3.65 1.84 5.89
N SER A 62 -2.45 1.62 6.44
CA SER A 62 -1.19 1.89 5.75
C SER A 62 -1.10 1.08 4.45
N SER A 63 -1.40 -0.21 4.51
CA SER A 63 -1.38 -1.10 3.34
C SER A 63 -2.37 -0.66 2.25
N LYS A 64 -3.57 -0.19 2.64
CA LYS A 64 -4.55 0.39 1.70
C LYS A 64 -4.02 1.66 1.04
N ILE A 65 -3.38 2.54 1.81
CA ILE A 65 -2.79 3.79 1.28
C ILE A 65 -1.67 3.44 0.28
N ASP A 66 -0.78 2.53 0.64
CA ASP A 66 0.33 2.11 -0.23
C ASP A 66 -0.19 1.53 -1.55
N SER A 67 -1.20 0.66 -1.48
CA SER A 67 -1.85 0.08 -2.67
C SER A 67 -2.50 1.14 -3.56
N ALA A 68 -3.16 2.14 -2.96
CA ALA A 68 -3.77 3.23 -3.71
C ALA A 68 -2.72 4.15 -4.36
N VAL A 69 -1.61 4.44 -3.66
CA VAL A 69 -0.50 5.21 -4.21
C VAL A 69 0.15 4.47 -5.38
N GLU A 70 0.37 3.17 -5.26
CA GLU A 70 0.91 2.34 -6.34
C GLU A 70 -0.01 2.36 -7.57
N PHE A 71 -1.31 2.19 -7.36
CA PHE A 71 -2.31 2.29 -8.43
C PHE A 71 -2.28 3.65 -9.11
N LEU A 72 -2.34 4.75 -8.36
CA LEU A 72 -2.38 6.11 -8.91
C LEU A 72 -1.07 6.49 -9.62
N ASN A 73 0.08 6.01 -9.14
CA ASN A 73 1.37 6.27 -9.74
C ASN A 73 1.50 5.72 -11.17
N GLN A 74 0.74 4.68 -11.53
CA GLN A 74 0.71 4.16 -12.90
C GLN A 74 0.14 5.17 -13.90
N TYR A 75 -0.72 6.07 -13.43
CA TYR A 75 -1.40 7.09 -14.23
C TYR A 75 -0.84 8.50 -14.01
N ALA A 76 0.06 8.66 -13.03
CA ALA A 76 0.73 9.92 -12.78
C ALA A 76 1.71 10.26 -13.92
N PRO A 77 1.90 11.54 -14.25
CA PRO A 77 2.92 11.95 -15.20
C PRO A 77 4.28 11.47 -14.71
N LYS A 78 5.04 10.79 -15.58
CA LYS A 78 6.37 10.27 -15.24
C LYS A 78 7.27 11.43 -14.79
N GLN A 79 7.59 11.44 -13.50
CA GLN A 79 8.49 12.44 -12.94
C GLN A 79 9.91 12.19 -13.46
N GLY A 80 10.52 13.21 -14.07
CA GLY A 80 11.93 13.15 -14.46
C GLY A 80 12.85 13.07 -13.24
N ILE A 81 14.13 12.74 -13.44
CA ILE A 81 15.16 12.65 -12.38
C ILE A 81 15.21 13.95 -11.53
N ALA A 82 14.97 15.11 -12.15
CA ALA A 82 14.92 16.40 -11.46
C ALA A 82 13.74 16.53 -10.48
N GLN A 83 12.59 15.90 -10.74
CA GLN A 83 11.43 15.90 -9.83
C GLN A 83 11.59 14.87 -8.70
N ALA A 84 12.29 13.77 -8.94
CA ALA A 84 12.63 12.80 -7.87
C ALA A 84 13.58 13.40 -6.82
N LEU A 85 14.40 14.38 -7.21
CA LEU A 85 15.28 15.13 -6.33
C LEU A 85 14.66 16.44 -5.82
N ALA A 86 13.44 16.77 -6.25
CA ALA A 86 12.75 17.95 -5.77
C ALA A 86 12.39 17.77 -4.28
N PRO A 87 12.42 18.86 -3.49
CA PRO A 87 11.96 18.81 -2.12
C PRO A 87 10.50 18.33 -2.09
N ARG A 88 10.19 17.43 -1.15
CA ARG A 88 8.83 16.92 -0.95
C ARG A 88 7.87 18.08 -0.72
N ALA A 89 6.63 17.93 -1.18
CA ALA A 89 5.58 18.90 -0.92
C ALA A 89 5.44 19.11 0.59
N VAL A 90 5.57 20.36 1.03
CA VAL A 90 5.38 20.73 2.43
C VAL A 90 3.88 20.83 2.69
N ILE A 91 3.37 19.94 3.53
CA ILE A 91 1.97 19.93 3.97
C ILE A 91 1.93 20.57 5.35
N SER A 92 1.08 21.58 5.54
CA SER A 92 0.88 22.18 6.86
C SER A 92 0.02 21.27 7.75
N GLY A 93 0.19 21.34 9.08
CA GLY A 93 -0.62 20.57 10.02
C GLY A 93 -2.13 20.79 9.86
N LYS A 94 -2.55 22.00 9.48
CA LYS A 94 -3.95 22.32 9.19
C LYS A 94 -4.48 21.57 7.96
N GLN A 95 -3.71 21.54 6.88
CA GLN A 95 -4.07 20.81 5.66
C GLN A 95 -4.13 19.30 5.94
N TYR A 96 -3.19 18.78 6.71
CA TYR A 96 -3.20 17.37 7.12
C TYR A 96 -4.45 17.02 7.93
N ALA A 97 -4.78 17.83 8.94
CA ALA A 97 -5.98 17.65 9.76
C ALA A 97 -7.27 17.74 8.93
N GLU A 98 -7.35 18.68 7.99
CA GLU A 98 -8.50 18.83 7.10
C GLU A 98 -8.70 17.60 6.21
N ILE A 99 -7.63 17.08 5.62
CA ILE A 99 -7.66 15.88 4.77
C ILE A 99 -8.12 14.65 5.57
N ILE A 100 -7.63 14.48 6.80
CA ILE A 100 -8.00 13.34 7.65
C ILE A 100 -9.40 13.48 8.24
N SER A 101 -9.83 14.69 8.57
CA SER A 101 -11.17 14.95 9.09
C SER A 101 -12.27 14.72 8.06
N THR A 102 -11.93 14.75 6.77
CA THR A 102 -12.89 14.60 5.68
C THR A 102 -12.92 13.14 5.21
N ASP A 103 -14.13 12.58 5.11
CA ASP A 103 -14.34 11.22 4.57
C ASP A 103 -13.93 11.07 3.08
N ARG A 104 -13.62 12.18 2.42
CA ARG A 104 -13.13 12.22 1.05
C ARG A 104 -11.86 11.39 0.85
N ALA A 105 -10.94 11.38 1.82
CA ALA A 105 -9.72 10.58 1.73
C ALA A 105 -10.06 9.08 1.69
N THR A 106 -10.94 8.63 2.58
CA THR A 106 -11.44 7.25 2.63
C THR A 106 -12.13 6.86 1.33
N GLN A 107 -13.02 7.72 0.81
CA GLN A 107 -13.73 7.48 -0.45
C GLN A 107 -12.79 7.35 -1.66
N ILE A 108 -11.71 8.12 -1.69
CA ILE A 108 -10.69 8.00 -2.75
C ILE A 108 -9.98 6.65 -2.65
N LEU A 109 -9.62 6.21 -1.44
CA LEU A 109 -8.99 4.90 -1.23
C LEU A 109 -9.91 3.77 -1.69
N GLU A 110 -11.19 3.82 -1.34
CA GLU A 110 -12.18 2.83 -1.77
C GLU A 110 -12.32 2.77 -3.30
N LYS A 111 -12.40 3.93 -3.96
CA LYS A 111 -12.45 4.01 -5.42
C LYS A 111 -11.19 3.44 -6.09
N CYS A 112 -10.01 3.67 -5.52
CA CYS A 112 -8.77 3.09 -6.06
C CYS A 112 -8.81 1.56 -6.00
N VAL A 113 -9.27 1.00 -4.88
CA VAL A 113 -9.44 -0.45 -4.73
C VAL A 113 -10.48 -0.99 -5.71
N GLU A 114 -11.62 -0.30 -5.85
CA GLU A 114 -12.67 -0.69 -6.79
C GLU A 114 -12.17 -0.70 -8.24
N PHE A 115 -11.55 0.39 -8.70
CA PHE A 115 -11.06 0.50 -10.07
C PHE A 115 -9.94 -0.49 -10.36
N SER A 116 -9.01 -0.69 -9.42
CA SER A 116 -7.97 -1.72 -9.55
C SER A 116 -8.58 -3.11 -9.74
N GLY A 117 -9.60 -3.45 -8.94
CA GLY A 117 -10.32 -4.72 -9.07
C GLY A 117 -11.10 -4.86 -10.38
N GLN A 118 -11.74 -3.79 -10.86
CA GLN A 118 -12.44 -3.79 -12.15
C GLN A 118 -11.47 -3.97 -13.32
N LEU A 119 -10.33 -3.28 -13.30
CA LEU A 119 -9.28 -3.41 -14.32
C LEU A 119 -8.70 -4.81 -14.36
N HIS A 120 -8.44 -5.42 -13.20
CA HIS A 120 -7.98 -6.81 -13.13
C HIS A 120 -8.99 -7.76 -13.79
N LYS A 121 -10.27 -7.65 -13.45
CA LYS A 121 -11.33 -8.49 -14.04
C LYS A 121 -11.43 -8.31 -15.56
N LEU A 122 -11.30 -7.08 -16.04
CA LEU A 122 -11.33 -6.79 -17.48
C LEU A 122 -10.12 -7.40 -18.19
N ARG A 123 -8.94 -7.32 -17.58
CA ARG A 123 -7.71 -7.93 -18.10
C ARG A 123 -7.81 -9.45 -18.15
N ASP A 124 -8.27 -10.10 -17.08
CA ASP A 124 -8.46 -11.55 -17.06
C ASP A 124 -9.44 -11.99 -18.16
N ARG A 125 -10.52 -11.23 -18.34
CA ARG A 125 -11.51 -11.51 -19.38
C ARG A 125 -10.91 -11.32 -20.78
N GLN A 126 -10.08 -10.30 -20.98
CA GLN A 126 -9.37 -10.09 -22.23
C GLN A 126 -8.42 -11.26 -22.53
N GLU A 127 -7.60 -11.68 -21.56
CA GLU A 127 -6.68 -12.81 -21.70
C GLU A 127 -7.44 -14.11 -22.00
N HIS A 128 -8.58 -14.33 -21.34
CA HIS A 128 -9.45 -15.48 -21.62
C HIS A 128 -10.01 -15.47 -23.05
N LEU A 129 -10.53 -14.33 -23.50
CA LEU A 129 -11.08 -14.19 -24.85
C LEU A 129 -10.00 -14.33 -25.93
N LEU A 130 -8.81 -13.77 -25.72
CA LEU A 130 -7.68 -13.95 -26.63
C LEU A 130 -7.26 -15.41 -26.71
N GLY A 131 -7.20 -16.13 -25.59
CA GLY A 131 -6.92 -17.56 -25.58
C GLY A 131 -7.97 -18.39 -26.32
N GLN A 132 -9.26 -18.05 -26.20
CA GLN A 132 -10.33 -18.67 -26.99
C GLN A 132 -10.16 -18.38 -28.49
N LEU A 133 -9.82 -17.13 -28.82
CA LEU A 133 -9.63 -16.70 -30.20
C LEU A 133 -8.44 -17.45 -30.83
N ASP A 134 -7.34 -17.62 -30.11
CA ASP A 134 -6.17 -18.41 -30.57
C ASP A 134 -6.52 -19.89 -30.83
N ILE A 135 -7.42 -20.46 -30.04
CA ILE A 135 -7.92 -21.83 -30.25
C ILE A 135 -8.81 -21.91 -31.49
N LEU A 136 -9.65 -20.90 -31.72
CA LEU A 136 -10.69 -20.91 -32.75
C LEU A 136 -10.19 -20.43 -34.13
N LEU A 137 -9.22 -19.51 -34.19
CA LEU A 137 -8.66 -18.97 -35.44
C LEU A 137 -8.16 -20.03 -36.43
N PRO A 138 -7.48 -21.11 -36.00
CA PRO A 138 -7.06 -22.16 -36.92
C PRO A 138 -8.22 -22.85 -37.66
N TRP A 139 -9.41 -22.84 -37.06
CA TRP A 139 -10.62 -23.45 -37.61
C TRP A 139 -11.46 -22.50 -38.45
N GLU A 140 -11.15 -21.20 -38.45
CA GLU A 140 -11.86 -20.17 -39.25
C GLU A 140 -11.84 -20.50 -40.75
N LYS A 141 -10.76 -21.13 -41.22
CA LYS A 141 -10.56 -21.50 -42.63
C LYS A 141 -11.07 -22.90 -42.97
N LEU A 142 -11.68 -23.60 -42.01
CA LEU A 142 -12.19 -24.95 -42.22
C LEU A 142 -13.56 -24.87 -42.91
N ASP A 143 -13.54 -24.60 -44.21
CA ASP A 143 -14.73 -24.48 -45.08
C ASP A 143 -15.19 -25.86 -45.62
N SER A 144 -15.07 -26.88 -44.79
CA SER A 144 -15.48 -28.26 -45.10
C SER A 144 -16.76 -28.59 -44.33
N ASP A 145 -17.79 -29.00 -45.06
CA ASP A 145 -19.06 -29.44 -44.51
C ASP A 145 -18.83 -30.69 -43.64
N LEU A 146 -19.45 -30.75 -42.46
CA LEU A 146 -19.31 -31.88 -41.52
C LEU A 146 -19.70 -33.22 -42.19
N ALA A 147 -20.55 -33.17 -43.22
CA ALA A 147 -20.94 -34.31 -44.03
C ALA A 147 -19.78 -34.94 -44.84
N ASP A 148 -18.68 -34.22 -45.09
CA ASP A 148 -17.52 -34.77 -45.80
C ASP A 148 -16.59 -35.58 -44.87
N LEU A 149 -16.68 -35.41 -43.55
CA LEU A 149 -15.92 -36.22 -42.58
C LEU A 149 -16.42 -37.66 -42.49
N GLU A 150 -17.72 -37.92 -42.69
CA GLU A 150 -18.27 -39.29 -42.75
C GLU A 150 -17.73 -40.11 -43.94
N LYS A 151 -17.26 -39.44 -45.00
CA LYS A 151 -16.68 -40.11 -46.18
C LYS A 151 -15.27 -40.62 -45.89
N PHE A 152 -14.56 -40.06 -44.91
CA PHE A 152 -13.22 -40.51 -44.52
C PHE A 152 -13.27 -41.75 -43.61
N GLU A 153 -14.35 -41.98 -42.85
CA GLU A 153 -14.50 -43.20 -42.03
C GLU A 153 -14.82 -44.46 -42.85
N LYS A 154 -15.45 -44.32 -44.03
CA LYS A 154 -15.80 -45.45 -44.90
C LYS A 154 -14.69 -45.86 -45.88
N GLY A 155 -13.53 -45.19 -45.82
CA GLY A 155 -12.39 -45.41 -46.72
C GLY A 155 -11.17 -46.08 -46.07
N ALA A 156 -11.31 -46.65 -44.88
CA ALA A 156 -10.28 -47.43 -44.18
C ALA A 156 -10.62 -48.93 -44.15
#